data_AF-A0A961X933-F1
#
_entry.id   AF-A0A961X933-F1
#
_cell.length_a   1.000
_cell.length_b   1.000
_cell.length_c   1.000
_cell.angle_alpha   90.00
_cell.angle_beta   90.00
_cell.angle_gamma   90.00
#
_symmetry.space_group_name_H-M   'P 1'
#
loop_
_entity.id
_entity.type
_entity.pdbx_description
1 polymer ?
#
loop_
_entity_poly.entity_id
_entity_poly.type
_entity_poly.pdbx_seq_one_letter_code
_entity_poly.pdbx_strand_id
1 'polypeptide(L)' 'MKTNPDYNCPLCPRLVAFRHKWREAEPEWHNGPVDTWAPTAEDGGDASVRLLIIGLAPGLRGANRTARPFTGDYAGDL' A
#
# COMPACT_ATOMS: atom_id res chain seq x y z
N MET A 1 4.80 -7.41 16.98
CA MET A 1 5.78 -7.04 15.94
C MET A 1 5.04 -6.16 14.94
N LYS A 2 5.52 -4.95 14.63
CA LYS A 2 4.88 -4.08 13.63
C LYS A 2 5.16 -4.67 12.24
N THR A 3 4.13 -5.13 11.53
CA THR A 3 4.27 -5.84 10.26
C THR A 3 4.40 -4.89 9.06
N ASN A 4 3.79 -3.71 9.13
CA ASN A 4 3.92 -2.68 8.11
C ASN A 4 5.06 -1.70 8.43
N PRO A 5 5.83 -1.25 7.41
CA PRO A 5 6.87 -0.23 7.60
C PRO A 5 6.26 1.11 8.01
N ASP A 6 7.07 1.97 8.63
CA ASP A 6 6.68 3.37 8.87
C ASP A 6 6.39 4.09 7.54
N TYR A 7 5.46 5.03 7.56
CA TYR A 7 5.09 5.82 6.38
C TYR A 7 6.30 6.50 5.71
N ASN A 8 7.28 6.93 6.51
CA ASN A 8 8.52 7.54 6.05
C ASN A 8 9.73 6.59 6.10
N CYS A 9 9.51 5.28 6.06
CA CYS A 9 10.58 4.26 6.07
C CYS A 9 11.70 4.60 5.07
N PRO A 10 12.98 4.73 5.53
CA PRO A 10 14.07 5.24 4.70
C PRO A 10 14.87 4.15 3.99
N LEU A 11 14.55 2.87 4.20
CA LEU A 11 15.43 1.73 3.86
C LEU A 11 15.74 1.57 2.37
N CYS A 12 14.91 2.13 1.49
CA CYS A 12 15.04 1.99 0.04
C CYS A 12 15.27 3.37 -0.61
N PRO A 13 16.52 3.85 -0.74
CA PRO A 13 16.82 5.21 -1.22
C PRO A 13 16.16 5.57 -2.55
N ARG A 14 16.12 4.62 -3.49
CA ARG A 14 15.43 4.78 -4.79
C ARG A 14 13.92 5.01 -4.63
N LEU A 15 13.26 4.31 -3.71
CA LEU A 15 11.83 4.45 -3.45
C LEU A 15 11.52 5.70 -2.62
N VAL A 16 12.44 6.11 -1.72
CA VAL A 16 12.38 7.39 -1.03
C VAL A 16 12.37 8.53 -2.04
N ALA A 17 13.34 8.57 -2.95
CA ALA A 17 13.41 9.59 -4.00
C ALA A 17 12.15 9.59 -4.88
N PHE A 18 11.65 8.40 -5.26
CA PHE A 18 10.41 8.28 -6.02
C PHE A 18 9.20 8.88 -5.28
N ARG A 19 9.03 8.58 -3.99
CA ARG A 19 7.92 9.13 -3.18
C ARG A 19 8.04 10.64 -3.05
N HIS A 20 9.22 11.19 -2.80
CA HIS A 20 9.40 12.65 -2.72
C HIS A 20 8.96 13.34 -4.01
N LYS A 21 9.41 12.82 -5.16
CA LYS A 21 9.00 13.33 -6.48
C LYS A 21 7.47 13.36 -6.65
N TRP A 22 6.78 12.31 -6.21
CA TRP A 22 5.32 12.23 -6.37
C TRP A 22 4.52 12.95 -5.29
N ARG A 23 5.08 13.16 -4.09
CA ARG A 23 4.49 14.07 -3.09
C ARG A 23 4.49 15.51 -3.58
N GLU A 24 5.52 15.91 -4.33
CA GLU A 24 5.56 17.24 -4.97
C GLU A 24 4.58 17.35 -6.13
N ALA A 25 4.51 16.31 -6.98
CA ALA A 25 3.63 16.31 -8.15
C ALA A 25 2.14 16.17 -7.79
N GLU A 26 1.82 15.37 -6.77
CA GLU A 26 0.47 14.96 -6.38
C GLU A 26 0.36 14.93 -4.85
N PRO A 27 0.29 16.09 -4.17
CA PRO A 27 0.36 16.18 -2.71
C PRO A 27 -0.83 15.52 -1.99
N GLU A 28 -1.99 15.43 -2.65
CA GLU A 28 -3.20 14.81 -2.10
C GLU A 28 -3.19 13.27 -2.17
N TRP A 29 -2.21 12.67 -2.85
CA TRP A 29 -2.11 11.21 -2.99
C TRP A 29 -1.39 10.59 -1.79
N HIS A 30 -1.67 9.31 -1.54
CA HIS A 30 -1.08 8.57 -0.42
C HIS A 30 0.45 8.59 -0.40
N ASN A 31 1.13 8.35 -1.51
CA ASN A 31 2.60 8.49 -1.68
C ASN A 31 3.45 7.86 -0.54
N GLY A 32 3.06 6.67 -0.09
CA GLY A 32 3.70 5.97 1.01
C GLY A 32 3.59 4.45 0.87
N PRO A 33 4.20 3.70 1.80
CA PRO A 33 3.94 2.27 1.93
C PRO A 33 2.45 2.04 2.12
N VAL A 34 1.93 1.02 1.46
CA VAL A 34 0.51 0.65 1.52
C VAL A 34 0.35 -0.42 2.57
N ASP A 35 -0.54 -0.20 3.53
CA ASP A 35 -0.81 -1.16 4.58
C ASP A 35 -1.45 -2.43 4.01
N THR A 36 -1.16 -3.55 4.65
CA THR A 36 -1.83 -4.81 4.36
C THR A 36 -3.32 -4.68 4.67
N TRP A 37 -4.17 -5.01 3.71
CA TRP A 37 -5.61 -5.08 3.92
C TRP A 37 -5.95 -6.42 4.58
N ALA A 38 -6.35 -6.37 5.85
CA ALA A 38 -6.64 -7.55 6.68
C ALA A 38 -8.06 -7.44 7.28
N PRO A 39 -8.70 -8.57 7.63
CA PRO A 39 -9.99 -8.57 8.33
C PRO A 39 -9.89 -7.84 9.67
N THR A 40 -10.96 -7.15 10.06
CA THR A 40 -11.03 -6.52 11.38
C THR A 40 -11.21 -7.58 12.47
N ALA A 41 -11.09 -7.17 13.74
CA ALA A 41 -11.40 -8.05 14.85
C ALA A 41 -12.86 -8.54 14.82
N GLU A 42 -13.78 -7.72 14.32
CA GLU A 42 -15.20 -8.06 14.15
C GLU A 42 -15.39 -9.13 13.05
N ASP A 43 -14.51 -9.14 12.05
CA ASP A 43 -14.44 -10.15 10.98
C ASP A 43 -13.67 -11.43 11.40
N GLY A 44 -13.36 -11.59 12.70
CA GLY A 44 -12.60 -12.71 13.24
C GLY A 44 -11.07 -12.55 13.18
N GLY A 45 -10.57 -11.38 12.75
CA GLY A 45 -9.16 -11.02 12.69
C GLY A 45 -8.30 -11.90 11.78
N ASP A 46 -6.99 -11.84 11.94
CA ASP A 46 -6.03 -12.58 11.10
C ASP A 46 -6.27 -14.09 11.09
N ALA A 47 -6.81 -14.65 12.18
CA ALA A 47 -7.11 -16.08 12.30
C ALA A 47 -8.24 -16.55 11.37
N SER A 48 -9.09 -15.63 10.89
CA SER A 48 -10.16 -15.96 9.93
C SER A 48 -9.66 -16.06 8.49
N VAL A 49 -8.44 -15.60 8.20
CA VAL A 49 -7.87 -15.59 6.85
C VAL A 49 -7.55 -17.01 6.37
N ARG A 50 -8.08 -17.39 5.20
CA ARG A 50 -7.84 -18.70 4.55
C ARG A 50 -7.09 -18.62 3.23
N LEU A 51 -6.98 -17.42 2.66
CA LEU A 51 -6.30 -17.13 1.41
C LEU A 51 -5.61 -15.77 1.53
N LEU A 52 -4.36 -15.68 1.07
CA LEU A 52 -3.61 -14.44 1.01
C LEU A 52 -3.25 -14.13 -0.45
N ILE A 53 -3.62 -12.95 -0.91
CA ILE A 53 -3.22 -12.42 -2.23
C ILE A 53 -1.98 -11.55 -2.04
N ILE A 54 -0.87 -11.94 -2.66
CA ILE A 54 0.41 -11.22 -2.57
C ILE A 54 0.67 -10.52 -3.91
N GLY A 55 0.73 -9.19 -3.88
CA GLY A 55 1.12 -8.37 -5.03
C GLY A 55 2.63 -8.12 -5.08
N LEU A 56 3.12 -7.62 -6.22
CA LEU A 56 4.53 -7.28 -6.41
C LEU A 56 4.90 -5.93 -5.74
N ALA A 57 4.18 -4.87 -6.08
CA ALA A 57 4.40 -3.51 -5.58
C ALA A 57 3.16 -2.62 -5.81
N PRO A 58 3.01 -1.51 -5.08
CA PRO A 58 1.96 -0.52 -5.35
C PRO A 58 2.08 0.08 -6.75
N GLY A 59 1.00 0.00 -7.54
CA GLY A 59 0.88 0.73 -8.79
C GLY A 59 0.80 2.24 -8.54
N LEU A 60 1.46 3.03 -9.40
CA LEU A 60 1.58 4.48 -9.24
C LEU A 60 0.20 5.17 -9.15
N ARG A 61 -0.74 4.82 -10.03
CA ARG A 61 -2.08 5.42 -10.07
C ARG A 61 -3.13 4.64 -9.27
N GLY A 62 -2.81 3.40 -8.89
CA GLY A 62 -3.63 2.58 -7.99
C GLY A 62 -3.21 2.81 -6.54
N ALA A 63 -2.64 1.80 -5.90
CA ALA A 63 -2.39 1.79 -4.46
C ALA A 63 -1.46 2.93 -3.96
N ASN A 64 -0.53 3.44 -4.77
CA ASN A 64 0.28 4.61 -4.40
C ASN A 64 -0.56 5.90 -4.30
N ARG A 65 -1.69 5.97 -5.02
CA ARG A 65 -2.66 7.05 -4.93
C ARG A 65 -3.71 6.80 -3.84
N THR A 66 -4.27 5.59 -3.81
CA THR A 66 -5.47 5.25 -3.04
C THR A 66 -5.22 4.69 -1.65
N ALA A 67 -3.97 4.38 -1.29
CA ALA A 67 -3.60 3.69 -0.05
C ALA A 67 -4.23 2.29 0.14
N ARG A 68 -4.85 1.71 -0.90
CA ARG A 68 -5.49 0.40 -0.84
C ARG A 68 -4.93 -0.54 -1.90
N PRO A 69 -4.45 -1.75 -1.53
CA PRO A 69 -3.96 -2.73 -2.50
C PRO A 69 -4.99 -2.98 -3.61
N PHE A 70 -4.51 -3.17 -4.84
CA PHE A 70 -5.34 -3.53 -6.02
C PHE A 70 -6.55 -2.62 -6.25
N THR A 71 -6.44 -1.32 -5.94
CA THR A 71 -7.57 -0.38 -6.07
C THR A 71 -7.14 0.85 -6.89
N GLY A 72 -7.92 1.16 -7.94
CA GLY A 72 -7.77 2.40 -8.72
C GLY A 72 -6.79 2.31 -9.90
N ASP A 73 -6.40 1.10 -10.30
CA ASP A 73 -5.70 0.79 -11.54
C ASP A 73 -6.15 -0.58 -12.10
N TYR A 74 -5.62 -0.95 -13.27
CA TYR A 74 -5.98 -2.17 -13.98
C TYR A 74 -5.78 -3.47 -13.15
N ALA A 75 -4.93 -3.46 -12.11
CA ALA A 75 -4.76 -4.64 -11.27
C ALA A 75 -5.99 -4.91 -10.37
N GLY A 76 -6.87 -3.93 -10.20
CA GLY A 76 -8.15 -4.05 -9.51
C GLY A 76 -9.36 -4.23 -10.44
N ASP A 77 -9.19 -3.99 -11.73
CA ASP A 77 -10.24 -4.21 -12.74
C ASP A 77 -10.18 -5.69 -13.16
N LEU A 78 -11.23 -6.45 -12.82
CA LEU A 78 -11.43 -7.85 -13.21
C LEU A 78 -12.60 -7.98 -14.18
#